data_AF-H9FBE5-F1
#
_entry.id   AF-H9FBE5-F1
#
_cell.length_a   1.000
_cell.length_b   1.000
_cell.length_c   1.000
_cell.angle_alpha   90.00
_cell.angle_beta   90.00
_cell.angle_gamma   90.00
#
_symmetry.space_group_name_H-M   'P 1'
#
loop_
_entity.id
_entity.type
_entity.pdbx_description
1 polymer ?
#
loop_
_entity_poly.entity_id
_entity_poly.type
_entity_poly.pdbx_seq_one_letter_code
_entity_poly.pdbx_strand_id
1 'polypeptide(L)'
;GTQLFYYAAKSLKATERKHFKSTSNKNVSVVGWMVMMADDPEHPDLFLLTDSEKGNSYKFQAGNRMNAMLWFKHLSAACQSNKQQVPTNLMTFE
;
A
#
# COMPACT_ATOMS: atom_id res chain seq x y z
N GLY A 1 -10.61 -1.52 3.78
CA GLY A 1 -9.87 -2.26 4.82
C GLY A 1 -8.42 -1.81 4.84
N THR A 2 -7.69 -2.10 5.90
CA THR A 2 -6.29 -1.65 6.13
C THR A 2 -5.25 -2.76 6.09
N GLN A 3 -5.69 -3.99 5.84
CA GLN A 3 -4.81 -5.15 5.75
C GLN A 3 -4.51 -5.45 4.28
N LEU A 4 -3.22 -5.64 3.97
CA LEU A 4 -2.78 -6.28 2.74
C LEU A 4 -2.60 -7.78 3.00
N PHE A 5 -3.16 -8.59 2.10
CA PHE A 5 -3.00 -10.04 2.08
C PHE A 5 -2.22 -10.44 0.83
N TYR A 6 -1.13 -11.16 1.02
CA TYR A 6 -0.29 -11.66 -0.06
C TYR A 6 -0.56 -13.14 -0.25
N TYR A 7 -0.64 -13.55 -1.53
CA TYR A 7 -0.87 -14.92 -1.95
C TYR A 7 0.27 -15.31 -2.88
N ALA A 8 1.01 -16.37 -2.54
CA ALA A 8 2.12 -16.83 -3.38
C ALA A 8 1.62 -17.33 -4.74
N ALA A 9 2.41 -17.09 -5.78
CA ALA A 9 2.19 -17.70 -7.09
C ALA A 9 2.34 -19.23 -7.03
N LYS A 10 1.58 -19.93 -7.87
CA LYS A 10 1.68 -21.38 -8.08
C LYS A 10 2.67 -21.74 -9.19
N SER A 11 2.99 -20.79 -10.07
CA SER A 11 3.86 -20.96 -11.23
C SER A 11 4.62 -19.66 -11.54
N LEU A 12 5.62 -19.73 -12.43
CA LEU A 12 6.48 -18.59 -12.78
C LEU A 12 5.76 -17.48 -13.56
N LYS A 13 4.68 -17.81 -14.29
CA LYS A 13 3.85 -16.85 -15.03
C LYS A 13 2.48 -16.77 -14.36
N ALA A 14 2.30 -15.81 -13.47
CA ALA A 14 1.08 -15.63 -12.69
C ALA A 14 0.53 -14.21 -12.85
N THR A 15 -0.54 -14.07 -13.63
CA THR A 15 -1.23 -12.79 -13.88
C THR A 15 -2.66 -12.75 -13.35
N GLU A 16 -3.41 -13.85 -13.48
CA GLU A 16 -4.78 -13.98 -12.98
C GLU A 16 -4.88 -14.58 -11.57
N ARG A 17 -6.01 -14.33 -10.89
CA ARG A 17 -6.28 -14.82 -9.52
C ARG A 17 -6.08 -16.33 -9.36
N LYS A 18 -6.44 -17.15 -10.36
CA LYS A 18 -6.34 -18.62 -10.33
C LYS A 18 -4.89 -19.12 -10.22
N HIS A 19 -3.93 -18.32 -10.66
CA HIS A 19 -2.50 -18.62 -10.62
C HIS A 19 -1.87 -18.43 -9.23
N PHE A 20 -2.60 -17.86 -8.27
CA PHE A 20 -2.14 -17.66 -6.91
C PHE A 20 -2.82 -18.64 -5.94
N LYS A 21 -2.15 -18.94 -4.82
CA LYS A 21 -2.68 -19.82 -3.76
C LYS A 21 -4.00 -19.26 -3.18
N SER A 22 -4.81 -20.13 -2.58
CA SER A 22 -6.06 -19.74 -1.91
C SER A 22 -5.80 -19.18 -0.51
N THR A 23 -4.77 -19.67 0.18
CA THR A 23 -4.36 -19.20 1.51
C THR A 23 -3.32 -18.08 1.40
N SER A 24 -3.48 -17.03 2.20
CA SER A 24 -2.48 -15.97 2.30
C SER A 24 -1.25 -16.46 3.06
N ASN A 25 -0.06 -16.09 2.61
CA ASN A 25 1.19 -16.43 3.28
C ASN A 25 1.78 -15.27 4.09
N LYS A 26 1.29 -14.05 3.86
CA LYS A 26 1.63 -12.85 4.63
C LYS A 26 0.41 -11.95 4.70
N ASN A 27 0.17 -11.38 5.87
CA ASN A 27 -0.78 -10.32 6.10
C ASN A 27 -0.10 -9.17 6.85
N VAL A 28 -0.38 -7.93 6.48
CA VAL A 28 0.23 -6.76 7.12
C VAL A 28 -0.77 -5.61 7.19
N SER A 29 -0.75 -4.88 8.31
CA SER A 29 -1.46 -3.60 8.43
C SER A 29 -0.64 -2.50 7.77
N VAL A 30 -1.30 -1.67 6.97
CA VAL A 30 -0.69 -0.49 6.37
C VAL A 30 -1.07 0.81 7.08
N VAL A 31 -1.78 0.74 8.22
CA VAL A 31 -2.10 1.94 9.02
C VAL A 31 -0.81 2.65 9.40
N GLY A 32 -0.77 3.97 9.18
CA GLY A 32 0.39 4.81 9.48
C GLY A 32 1.53 4.73 8.46
N TRP A 33 1.44 3.86 7.45
CA TRP A 33 2.45 3.77 6.40
C TRP A 33 2.34 4.94 5.41
N MET A 34 3.32 5.07 4.52
CA MET A 34 3.32 6.05 3.44
C MET A 34 3.37 5.35 2.09
N VAL A 35 2.51 5.76 1.16
CA VAL A 35 2.55 5.33 -0.24
C VAL A 35 2.97 6.51 -1.11
N MET A 36 3.82 6.24 -2.11
CA MET A 36 4.28 7.26 -3.07
C MET A 36 4.32 6.67 -4.48
N MET A 37 4.01 7.47 -5.49
CA MET A 37 4.31 7.10 -6.88
C MET A 37 5.82 7.18 -7.10
N ALA A 38 6.39 6.25 -7.87
CA ALA A 38 7.78 6.39 -8.29
C ALA A 38 7.89 7.53 -9.32
N ASP A 39 8.87 8.41 -9.16
CA ASP A 39 9.19 9.45 -10.13
C ASP A 39 10.17 8.92 -11.17
N ASP A 40 9.72 7.90 -11.91
CA ASP A 40 10.52 7.20 -12.92
C ASP A 40 9.71 7.09 -14.23
N PRO A 41 10.05 7.89 -15.25
CA PRO A 41 9.37 7.85 -16.54
C PRO A 41 9.50 6.51 -17.28
N GLU A 42 10.58 5.75 -17.06
CA GLU A 42 10.79 4.44 -17.69
C GLU A 42 9.93 3.35 -17.02
N HIS A 43 9.57 3.57 -15.76
CA HIS A 43 8.79 2.65 -14.96
C HIS A 43 7.55 3.31 -14.34
N PRO A 44 6.59 3.77 -15.18
CA PRO A 44 5.43 4.53 -14.73
C PRO A 44 4.39 3.69 -13.98
N ASP A 45 4.58 2.37 -13.90
CA ASP A 45 3.74 1.41 -13.19
C ASP A 45 4.25 1.09 -11.78
N LEU A 46 5.28 1.79 -11.31
CA LEU A 46 5.85 1.61 -9.99
C LEU A 46 5.26 2.53 -8.93
N PHE A 47 5.11 2.00 -7.73
CA PHE A 47 4.86 2.76 -6.51
C PHE A 47 5.67 2.19 -5.34
N LEU A 48 5.91 3.04 -4.35
CA LEU A 48 6.61 2.73 -3.11
C LEU A 48 5.62 2.66 -1.95
N LEU A 49 5.88 1.77 -1.01
CA LEU A 49 5.13 1.63 0.24
C LEU A 49 6.12 1.48 1.40
N THR A 50 6.09 2.42 2.34
CA THR A 50 7.10 2.56 3.39
C THR A 50 6.46 2.48 4.78
N ASP A 51 7.04 1.60 5.60
CA ASP A 51 6.85 1.51 7.05
C ASP A 51 8.00 2.26 7.72
N SER A 52 7.79 3.52 8.10
CA SER A 52 8.83 4.33 8.73
C SER A 52 9.16 3.87 10.15
N GLU A 53 8.22 3.22 10.85
CA GLU A 53 8.45 2.73 12.21
C GLU A 53 9.43 1.57 12.21
N LYS A 54 9.33 0.68 11.22
CA LYS A 54 10.22 -0.48 11.08
C LYS A 54 11.37 -0.26 10.10
N GLY A 55 11.42 0.90 9.44
CA GLY A 55 12.41 1.21 8.41
C GLY A 55 12.29 0.37 7.13
N ASN A 56 11.15 -0.25 6.88
CA ASN A 56 10.96 -1.08 5.67
C ASN A 56 10.41 -0.24 4.52
N SER A 57 10.96 -0.41 3.32
CA SER A 57 10.40 0.16 2.10
C SER A 57 10.28 -0.90 1.03
N TYR A 58 9.13 -0.92 0.36
CA TYR A 58 8.80 -1.91 -0.67
C TYR A 58 8.47 -1.18 -1.97
N LYS A 59 9.00 -1.72 -3.07
CA LYS A 59 8.69 -1.27 -4.43
C LYS A 59 7.75 -2.27 -5.09
N PHE A 60 6.63 -1.77 -5.61
CA PHE A 60 5.59 -2.58 -6.25
C PHE A 60 5.43 -2.21 -7.71
N GLN A 61 5.27 -3.23 -8.56
CA GLN A 61 4.99 -3.08 -9.98
C GLN A 61 3.53 -3.45 -10.25
N ALA A 62 2.76 -2.51 -10.82
CA ALA A 62 1.33 -2.67 -11.05
C ALA A 62 0.97 -3.04 -12.51
N GLY A 63 1.98 -3.21 -13.37
CA GLY A 63 1.86 -3.60 -14.78
C GLY A 63 1.48 -2.46 -15.73
N ASN A 64 0.81 -1.41 -15.23
CA ASN A 64 0.61 -0.16 -15.96
C ASN A 64 0.39 1.02 -15.01
N ARG A 65 0.50 2.25 -15.54
CA ARG A 65 0.34 3.50 -14.78
C ARG A 65 -1.04 3.65 -14.14
N MET A 66 -2.10 3.24 -14.83
CA MET A 66 -3.47 3.37 -14.32
C MET A 66 -3.68 2.51 -13.06
N ASN A 67 -3.18 1.27 -13.08
CA ASN A 67 -3.20 0.38 -11.94
C ASN A 67 -2.36 0.94 -10.78
N ALA A 68 -1.18 1.49 -11.06
CA ALA A 68 -0.34 2.11 -10.03
C ALA A 68 -1.06 3.29 -9.34
N MET A 69 -1.73 4.15 -10.12
CA MET A 69 -2.55 5.24 -9.59
C MET A 69 -3.74 4.73 -8.76
N LEU A 70 -4.39 3.65 -9.19
CA LEU A 70 -5.49 3.03 -8.45
C LEU A 70 -5.01 2.49 -7.10
N TRP A 71 -3.88 1.78 -7.09
CA TRP A 71 -3.21 1.31 -5.87
C TRP A 71 -2.86 2.48 -4.95
N PHE A 72 -2.20 3.51 -5.48
CA PHE A 72 -1.84 4.72 -4.73
C PHE A 72 -3.06 5.36 -4.06
N LYS A 73 -4.17 5.54 -4.80
CA LYS A 73 -5.41 6.13 -4.26
C LYS A 73 -5.96 5.33 -3.08
N HIS A 74 -6.10 4.01 -3.24
CA HIS A 74 -6.69 3.18 -2.18
C HIS A 74 -5.75 2.99 -1.00
N LEU A 75 -4.44 2.83 -1.24
CA LEU A 75 -3.44 2.73 -0.18
C LEU A 75 -3.32 4.04 0.59
N SER A 76 -3.37 5.20 -0.06
CA SER A 76 -3.34 6.50 0.63
C SER A 76 -4.46 6.60 1.66
N ALA A 77 -5.69 6.22 1.28
CA ALA A 77 -6.83 6.19 2.19
C ALA A 77 -6.66 5.16 3.32
N ALA A 78 -6.20 3.95 2.99
CA ALA A 78 -5.98 2.89 3.97
C ALA A 78 -4.88 3.23 4.99
N CYS A 79 -3.79 3.85 4.54
CA CYS A 79 -2.69 4.25 5.40
C CYS A 79 -3.07 5.37 6.38
N GLN A 80 -3.99 6.26 5.98
CA GLN A 80 -4.46 7.36 6.81
C GLN A 80 -5.66 6.99 7.69
N SER A 81 -6.34 5.88 7.38
CA SER A 81 -7.44 5.41 8.22
C SER A 81 -6.89 5.04 9.59
N ASN A 82 -7.53 5.54 10.64
CA ASN A 82 -7.13 5.43 12.04
C ASN A 82 -6.14 6.47 12.59
N LYS A 83 -5.94 7.62 11.92
CA LYS A 83 -5.60 8.84 12.69
C LYS A 83 -6.74 9.07 13.67
N GLN A 84 -6.54 8.73 14.94
CA GLN A 84 -7.44 9.17 16.01
C GLN A 84 -7.72 10.65 15.75
N GLN A 85 -8.99 11.02 15.58
CA GLN A 85 -9.36 12.42 15.58
C GLN A 85 -8.83 12.99 16.88
N VAL A 86 -7.79 13.82 16.79
CA VAL A 86 -7.32 14.60 17.93
C VAL A 86 -8.57 15.34 18.42
N PRO A 87 -8.99 15.19 19.69
CA PRO A 87 -10.16 15.90 20.18
C PRO A 87 -9.99 17.39 19.86
N THR A 88 -10.99 17.99 19.21
CA THR A 88 -11.00 19.37 18.70
C THR A 88 -10.82 20.43 19.80
N ASN A 89 -10.62 20.04 21.06
CA ASN A 89 -10.45 20.94 22.19
C ASN A 89 -8.96 21.26 22.41
N LEU A 90 -8.38 21.98 21.47
CA LEU A 90 -7.19 22.79 21.75
C LEU A 90 -7.71 24.16 22.23
N MET A 91 -7.80 24.36 23.54
CA MET A 91 -7.90 25.71 24.09
C MET A 91 -6.67 26.50 23.61
N THR A 92 -6.89 27.51 22.77
CA THR A 92 -5.93 28.61 22.59
C THR A 92 -5.90 29.41 23.89
N PHE A 93 -4.71 29.54 24.49
CA PHE A 93 -4.49 30.55 25.52
C PHE A 93 -4.34 31.91 24.85
N GLU A 94 -5.15 32.89 25.27
CA GLU A 94 -4.97 34.32 24.94
C GLU A 94 -3.69 34.88 25.57
#